data_AF-A0A2I0M657-F1
#
_entry.id   AF-A0A2I0M657-F1
#
_cell.length_a   1.000
_cell.length_b   1.000
_cell.length_c   1.000
_cell.angle_alpha   90.00
_cell.angle_beta   90.00
_cell.angle_gamma   90.00
#
_symmetry.space_group_name_H-M   'P 1'
#
loop_
_entity.id
_entity.type
_entity.pdbx_description
1 polymer ?
#
loop_
_entity_poly.entity_id
_entity_poly.type
_entity_poly.pdbx_seq_one_letter_code
_entity_poly.pdbx_strand_id
1 'polypeptide(L)'
;MGCLGNSKTEDQRNEEKAQREANKKIEKQLQKDKQVYRATHRLLLLGAGESGKSTIVKQMRILHVNGFNAEWRLGSSSAVALYAQAAINVVESFIDRVVESLEGPDYE
;
A
#
# COMPACT_ATOMS: atom_id res chain seq x y z
N MET A 1 14.88 -62.69 -13.39
CA MET A 1 14.55 -62.20 -12.03
C MET A 1 15.85 -61.85 -11.33
N GLY A 2 16.01 -60.61 -10.88
CA GLY A 2 17.21 -60.16 -10.18
C GLY A 2 17.29 -58.63 -10.20
N CYS A 3 16.83 -58.01 -9.11
CA CYS A 3 16.72 -56.58 -8.93
C CYS A 3 18.03 -55.82 -9.13
N LEU A 4 17.99 -54.77 -9.95
CA LEU A 4 19.05 -53.76 -10.07
C LEU A 4 18.99 -52.82 -8.85
N GLY A 5 19.92 -53.00 -7.91
CA GLY A 5 20.12 -52.10 -6.78
C GLY A 5 20.93 -50.87 -7.19
N ASN A 6 20.26 -49.75 -7.41
CA ASN A 6 20.91 -48.47 -7.66
C ASN A 6 21.36 -47.86 -6.31
N SER A 7 22.62 -48.06 -5.91
CA SER A 7 23.17 -47.44 -4.69
C SER A 7 23.44 -45.96 -4.95
N LYS A 8 22.56 -45.09 -4.46
CA LYS A 8 22.81 -43.63 -4.44
C LYS A 8 24.08 -43.36 -3.63
N THR A 9 24.94 -42.49 -4.14
CA THR A 9 26.13 -42.03 -3.41
C THR A 9 25.70 -41.30 -2.14
N GLU A 10 26.54 -41.27 -1.11
CA GLU A 10 26.19 -40.60 0.16
C GLU A 10 25.88 -39.11 -0.03
N ASP A 11 26.56 -38.45 -0.98
CA ASP A 11 26.31 -37.04 -1.30
C ASP A 11 24.89 -36.81 -1.84
N GLN A 12 24.41 -37.70 -2.72
CA GLN A 12 23.03 -37.64 -3.22
C GLN A 12 21.98 -37.84 -2.11
N ARG A 13 22.27 -38.71 -1.12
CA ARG A 13 21.38 -38.89 0.04
C ARG A 13 21.36 -37.65 0.94
N ASN A 14 22.51 -37.01 1.12
CA ASN A 14 22.63 -35.79 1.92
C ASN A 14 21.93 -34.60 1.25
N GLU A 15 22.06 -34.44 -0.07
CA GLU A 15 21.33 -33.43 -0.84
C GLU A 15 19.81 -33.65 -0.81
N GLU A 16 19.35 -34.89 -0.98
CA GLU A 16 17.93 -35.23 -0.86
C GLU A 16 17.37 -34.92 0.54
N LYS A 17 18.17 -35.17 1.58
CA LYS A 17 17.79 -34.85 2.97
C LYS A 17 17.74 -33.33 3.19
N ALA A 18 18.72 -32.58 2.69
CA ALA A 18 18.73 -31.13 2.77
C ALA A 18 17.54 -30.50 2.03
N GLN A 19 17.22 -30.99 0.82
CA GLN A 19 16.04 -30.56 0.07
C GLN A 19 14.74 -30.87 0.81
N ARG A 20 14.61 -32.07 1.41
CA ARG A 20 13.44 -32.42 2.22
C ARG A 20 13.29 -31.53 3.44
N GLU A 21 14.39 -31.20 4.12
CA GLU A 21 14.38 -30.29 5.26
C GLU A 21 14.00 -28.86 4.86
N ALA A 22 14.52 -28.36 3.73
CA ALA A 22 14.14 -27.07 3.16
C ALA A 22 12.64 -27.04 2.80
N ASN A 23 12.14 -28.05 2.09
CA ASN A 23 10.72 -28.18 1.75
C ASN A 23 9.84 -28.22 3.00
N LYS A 24 10.25 -28.95 4.05
CA LYS A 24 9.52 -29.01 5.32
C LYS A 24 9.48 -27.64 6.02
N LYS A 25 10.54 -26.83 5.94
CA LYS A 25 10.55 -25.47 6.48
C LYS A 25 9.59 -24.56 5.71
N ILE A 26 9.60 -24.64 4.38
CA ILE A 26 8.70 -23.87 3.51
C ILE A 26 7.24 -24.23 3.81
N GLU A 27 6.90 -25.52 3.87
CA GLU A 27 5.53 -25.95 4.15
C GLU A 27 5.06 -25.46 5.53
N LYS A 28 5.91 -25.54 6.56
CA LYS A 28 5.60 -24.98 7.88
C LYS A 28 5.33 -23.47 7.83
N GLN A 29 6.10 -22.72 7.05
CA GLN A 29 5.87 -21.28 6.89
C GLN A 29 4.54 -21.02 6.16
N LEU A 30 4.26 -21.73 5.07
CA LEU A 30 3.01 -21.62 4.32
C LEU A 30 1.78 -21.93 5.19
N GLN A 31 1.86 -22.91 6.08
CA GLN A 31 0.76 -23.22 6.99
C GLN A 31 0.50 -22.09 8.00
N LYS A 32 1.57 -21.49 8.55
CA LYS A 32 1.45 -20.31 9.42
C LYS A 32 0.84 -19.12 8.68
N ASP A 33 1.33 -18.84 7.48
CA ASP A 33 0.85 -17.72 6.66
C ASP A 33 -0.61 -17.92 6.26
N LYS A 34 -1.03 -19.16 5.95
CA LYS A 34 -2.45 -19.51 5.72
C LYS A 34 -3.32 -19.22 6.93
N GLN A 35 -2.84 -19.52 8.14
CA GLN A 35 -3.59 -19.27 9.37
C GLN A 35 -3.76 -17.76 9.60
N VAL A 36 -2.68 -16.98 9.46
CA VAL A 36 -2.72 -15.52 9.55
C VAL A 36 -3.66 -14.93 8.48
N TYR A 37 -3.56 -15.42 7.24
CA TYR A 37 -4.40 -14.98 6.13
C TYR A 37 -5.89 -15.21 6.42
N ARG A 38 -6.25 -16.40 6.93
CA ARG A 38 -7.64 -16.74 7.29
C ARG A 38 -8.16 -15.92 8.48
N ALA A 39 -7.30 -15.56 9.43
CA ALA A 39 -7.66 -14.72 10.56
C ALA A 39 -7.79 -13.22 10.18
N THR A 40 -7.27 -12.81 9.02
CA THR A 40 -7.26 -11.41 8.59
C THR A 40 -8.58 -11.03 7.90
N HIS A 41 -9.27 -10.03 8.43
CA HIS A 41 -10.47 -9.47 7.80
C HIS A 41 -10.07 -8.46 6.71
N ARG A 42 -10.42 -8.76 5.46
CA ARG A 42 -10.11 -7.90 4.30
C ARG A 42 -11.31 -7.01 3.99
N LEU A 43 -11.12 -5.70 4.09
CA LEU A 43 -12.16 -4.70 3.84
C LEU A 43 -11.81 -3.90 2.58
N LEU A 44 -12.81 -3.66 1.73
CA LEU A 44 -12.70 -2.82 0.54
C LEU A 44 -13.53 -1.55 0.74
N LEU A 45 -12.90 -0.39 0.60
CA LEU A 45 -13.58 0.91 0.67
C LEU A 45 -13.86 1.41 -0.75
N LEU A 46 -15.13 1.60 -1.08
CA LEU A 46 -15.60 2.09 -2.38
C LEU A 46 -16.24 3.48 -2.23
N GLY A 47 -16.18 4.28 -3.29
CA GLY A 47 -16.77 5.63 -3.33
C GLY A 47 -16.14 6.50 -4.42
N ALA A 48 -16.79 7.61 -4.76
CA ALA A 48 -16.32 8.59 -5.73
C ALA A 48 -14.97 9.22 -5.35
N GLY A 49 -14.36 9.99 -6.28
CA GLY A 49 -13.22 10.85 -5.94
C GLY A 49 -13.53 11.71 -4.71
N GLU A 50 -12.53 11.94 -3.86
CA GLU A 50 -12.63 12.83 -2.69
C GLU A 50 -13.63 12.44 -1.58
N SER A 51 -14.30 11.29 -1.69
CA SER A 51 -15.29 10.78 -0.73
C SER A 51 -14.74 10.42 0.67
N GLY A 52 -13.50 10.77 1.00
CA GLY A 52 -12.91 10.53 2.33
C GLY A 52 -12.40 9.12 2.61
N LYS A 53 -12.29 8.23 1.60
CA LYS A 53 -11.75 6.86 1.79
C LYS A 53 -10.38 6.86 2.46
N SER A 54 -9.47 7.72 1.99
CA SER A 54 -8.14 7.87 2.58
C SER A 54 -8.18 8.39 4.01
N THR A 55 -9.19 9.19 4.36
CA THR A 55 -9.40 9.71 5.72
C THR A 55 -9.78 8.58 6.67
N ILE A 56 -10.68 7.67 6.27
CA ILE A 56 -11.05 6.48 7.06
C ILE A 56 -9.81 5.62 7.34
N VAL A 57 -8.98 5.37 6.33
CA VAL A 57 -7.73 4.59 6.50
C VAL A 57 -6.75 5.30 7.44
N LYS A 58 -6.60 6.63 7.31
CA LYS A 58 -5.76 7.42 8.23
C LYS A 58 -6.25 7.32 9.68
N GLN A 59 -7.57 7.39 9.91
CA GLN A 59 -8.15 7.24 11.25
C GLN A 59 -7.94 5.83 11.81
N MET A 60 -8.11 4.80 11.00
CA MET A 60 -7.83 3.43 11.41
C MET A 60 -6.38 3.25 11.90
N ARG A 61 -5.42 3.87 11.22
CA ARG A 61 -4.01 3.86 11.64
C ARG A 61 -3.78 4.59 12.96
N ILE A 62 -4.43 5.74 13.17
CA ILE A 62 -4.35 6.50 14.43
C ILE A 62 -4.86 5.65 15.60
N LEU A 63 -6.00 4.98 15.43
CA LEU A 63 -6.67 4.24 16.50
C LEU A 63 -6.03 2.87 16.79
N HIS A 64 -5.51 2.18 15.78
CA HIS A 64 -5.12 0.76 15.90
C HIS A 64 -3.64 0.47 15.62
N VAL A 65 -2.86 1.41 15.06
CA VAL A 65 -1.49 1.16 14.59
C VAL A 65 -0.54 2.28 14.98
N ASN A 66 -0.33 2.51 16.28
CA ASN A 66 0.66 3.42 16.87
C ASN A 66 0.85 4.78 16.14
N GLY A 67 -0.21 5.30 15.51
CA GLY A 67 -0.21 6.56 14.76
C GLY A 67 0.80 6.68 13.61
N PHE A 68 1.27 7.90 13.40
CA PHE A 68 2.21 8.29 12.34
C PHE A 68 3.57 8.65 12.95
N ASN A 69 4.65 8.07 12.39
CA ASN A 69 6.01 8.36 12.80
C ASN A 69 6.46 9.77 12.32
N ALA A 70 7.60 10.24 12.82
CA ALA A 70 8.11 11.58 12.52
C ALA A 70 8.36 11.81 11.02
N GLU A 71 8.90 10.80 10.34
CA GLU A 71 9.15 10.82 8.88
C GLU A 71 7.86 11.00 8.07
N TRP A 72 6.80 10.27 8.41
CA TRP A 72 5.48 10.45 7.79
C TRP A 72 4.93 11.86 8.01
N ARG A 73 5.17 12.44 9.18
CA ARG A 73 4.72 13.79 9.52
C ARG A 73 5.44 14.84 8.69
N LEU A 74 6.76 14.71 8.55
CA LEU A 74 7.59 15.58 7.71
C LEU A 74 7.15 15.53 6.24
N GLY A 75 6.95 14.33 5.68
CA GLY A 75 6.43 14.18 4.31
C GLY A 75 5.03 14.75 4.14
N SER A 76 4.17 14.63 5.16
CA SER A 76 2.81 15.19 5.15
C SER A 76 2.80 16.72 5.26
N SER A 77 3.76 17.33 5.95
CA SER A 77 3.88 18.79 6.05
C SER A 77 4.06 19.44 4.68
N SER A 78 4.88 18.84 3.79
CA SER A 78 5.03 19.33 2.41
C SER A 78 3.72 19.25 1.64
N ALA A 79 2.93 18.20 1.84
CA ALA A 79 1.62 18.08 1.20
C ALA A 79 0.65 19.17 1.66
N VAL A 80 0.66 19.56 2.94
CA VAL A 80 -0.19 20.66 3.45
C VAL A 80 0.12 21.97 2.74
N ALA A 81 1.41 22.29 2.58
CA ALA A 81 1.83 23.50 1.87
C ALA A 81 1.40 23.46 0.40
N LEU A 82 1.57 22.31 -0.28
CA LEU A 82 1.14 22.14 -1.67
C LEU A 82 -0.37 22.29 -1.85
N TYR A 83 -1.18 21.71 -0.96
CA TYR A 83 -2.64 21.86 -1.01
C TYR A 83 -3.06 23.31 -0.76
N ALA A 84 -2.44 23.99 0.20
CA ALA A 84 -2.71 25.41 0.47
C ALA A 84 -2.38 26.27 -0.75
N GLN A 85 -1.22 26.06 -1.37
CA GLN A 85 -0.82 26.78 -2.58
C GLN A 85 -1.77 26.50 -3.75
N ALA A 86 -2.14 25.23 -3.97
CA ALA A 86 -3.10 24.88 -5.01
C ALA A 86 -4.46 25.56 -4.80
N ALA A 87 -4.94 25.62 -3.56
CA ALA A 87 -6.19 26.31 -3.23
C ALA A 87 -6.10 27.81 -3.52
N ILE A 88 -5.00 28.46 -3.15
CA ILE A 88 -4.74 29.88 -3.45
C ILE A 88 -4.77 30.13 -4.96
N ASN A 89 -4.01 29.35 -5.73
CA ASN A 89 -3.94 29.52 -7.18
C ASN A 89 -5.32 29.32 -7.85
N VAL A 90 -6.13 28.39 -7.35
CA VAL A 90 -7.50 28.18 -7.84
C VAL A 90 -8.36 29.42 -7.57
N VAL A 91 -8.28 29.98 -6.35
CA VAL A 91 -9.02 31.19 -5.98
C VAL A 91 -8.59 32.39 -6.83
N GLU A 92 -7.29 32.61 -7.01
CA GLU A 92 -6.75 33.69 -7.86
C GLU A 92 -7.28 33.56 -9.30
N SER A 93 -7.16 32.36 -9.89
CA SER A 93 -7.66 32.12 -11.25
C SER A 93 -9.17 32.30 -11.40
N PHE A 94 -9.92 32.12 -10.32
CA PHE A 94 -11.36 32.35 -10.31
C PHE A 94 -11.66 33.85 -10.24
N ILE A 95 -10.93 34.60 -9.41
CA ILE A 95 -11.05 36.06 -9.30
C ILE A 95 -10.74 36.71 -10.64
N ASP A 96 -9.65 36.34 -11.30
CA ASP A 96 -9.25 36.91 -12.60
C ASP A 96 -10.37 36.76 -13.64
N ARG A 97 -10.98 35.57 -13.73
CA ARG A 97 -12.12 35.32 -14.64
C ARG A 97 -13.36 36.14 -14.31
N VAL A 98 -13.61 36.39 -13.02
CA VAL A 98 -14.74 37.21 -12.60
C VAL A 98 -14.48 38.68 -12.96
N VAL A 99 -13.27 39.17 -12.74
CA VAL A 99 -12.87 40.55 -13.09
C VAL A 99 -12.96 40.76 -14.61
N GLU A 100 -12.40 39.87 -15.42
CA GLU A 100 -12.50 39.91 -16.89
C GLU A 100 -13.97 39.90 -17.35
N SER A 101 -14.86 39.19 -16.65
CA SER A 101 -16.28 39.16 -16.98
C SER A 101 -17.03 40.44 -16.59
N LEU A 102 -16.50 41.26 -15.68
CA LEU A 102 -17.09 42.53 -15.26
C LEU A 102 -16.60 43.70 -16.11
N GLU A 103 -15.38 43.61 -16.67
CA GLU A 103 -14.78 44.59 -17.58
C GLU A 103 -15.25 44.41 -19.04
N GLY A 104 -16.53 44.08 -19.26
CA GLY A 104 -17.13 43.88 -20.59
C GLY A 104 -16.87 45.06 -21.55
N PRO A 105 -16.89 44.82 -22.88
CA PRO A 105 -16.30 45.70 -23.87
C PRO A 105 -16.93 47.10 -23.79
N ASP A 106 -16.09 48.12 -23.60
CA ASP A 106 -16.49 49.50 -23.77
C ASP A 106 -17.15 49.66 -25.15
N TYR A 107 -18.46 49.92 -25.15
CA TYR A 107 -19.20 50.26 -26.35
C TYR A 107 -18.87 51.73 -26.70
N GLU A 108 -17.79 51.94 -27.46
CA GLU A 108 -17.65 53.17 -28.26
C GLU A 108 -18.61 53.17 -29.46
#